data_AF-A0A7X5R0P3-F1
#
_entry.id   AF-A0A7X5R0P3-F1
#
_cell.length_a   1.000
_cell.length_b   1.000
_cell.length_c   1.000
_cell.angle_alpha   90.00
_cell.angle_beta   90.00
_cell.angle_gamma   90.00
#
_symmetry.space_group_name_H-M   'P 1'
#
loop_
_entity.id
_entity.type
_entity.pdbx_description
1 polymer ?
#
loop_
_entity_poly.entity_id
_entity_poly.type
_entity_poly.pdbx_seq_one_letter_code
_entity_poly.pdbx_strand_id
1 'polypeptide(L)'
;MNKSEFVYALLAALPEATDDPESWFYYKDSEPLPYIALGDARSWIEKNAIEITYSPEFRVVVRSGFEDAFTRYWAFVEDQAIKGLFDADVDTLLCIECFEHSMWVDKVTEYLGPVTGELLSRYRTAAG
;
A
#
# COMPACT_ATOMS: atom_id res chain seq x y z
N MET A 1 15.81 4.67 6.70
CA MET A 1 14.76 5.72 6.69
C MET A 1 14.15 5.74 8.07
N ASN A 2 14.01 6.91 8.69
CA ASN A 2 13.31 7.01 9.98
C ASN A 2 11.79 7.17 9.77
N LYS A 3 11.00 6.92 10.83
CA LYS A 3 9.53 6.95 10.77
C LYS A 3 8.98 8.27 10.21
N SER A 4 9.55 9.41 10.60
CA SER A 4 9.10 10.72 10.15
C SER A 4 9.32 10.90 8.64
N GLU A 5 10.46 10.46 8.12
CA GLU A 5 10.74 10.47 6.67
C GLU A 5 9.73 9.65 5.88
N PHE A 6 9.35 8.46 6.36
CA PHE A 6 8.34 7.62 5.73
C PHE A 6 6.98 8.33 5.66
N VAL A 7 6.52 8.89 6.78
CA VAL A 7 5.23 9.59 6.86
C VAL A 7 5.22 10.81 5.95
N TYR A 8 6.27 11.64 5.96
CA TYR A 8 6.35 12.81 5.08
C TYR A 8 6.41 12.44 3.60
N ALA A 9 7.10 11.35 3.25
CA ALA A 9 7.13 10.86 1.89
C ALA A 9 5.76 10.32 1.43
N LEU A 10 5.03 9.63 2.31
CA LEU A 10 3.67 9.17 2.02
C LEU A 10 2.69 10.34 1.89
N LEU A 11 2.80 11.35 2.74
CA LEU A 11 2.03 12.59 2.65
C LEU A 11 2.25 13.33 1.33
N ALA A 12 3.50 13.38 0.88
CA ALA A 12 3.82 13.99 -0.41
C ALA A 12 3.27 13.15 -1.58
N ALA A 13 3.24 11.83 -1.44
CA ALA A 13 2.74 10.93 -2.47
C ALA A 13 1.22 10.92 -2.57
N LEU A 14 0.49 11.00 -1.46
CA LEU A 14 -0.97 10.89 -1.42
C LEU A 14 -1.61 11.87 -0.43
N PRO A 15 -1.47 13.20 -0.62
CA PRO A 15 -1.97 14.21 0.31
C PRO A 15 -3.49 14.16 0.53
N GLU A 16 -4.24 13.60 -0.42
CA GLU A 16 -5.70 13.47 -0.35
C GLU A 16 -6.14 12.36 0.62
N ALA A 17 -5.26 11.42 0.96
CA ALA A 17 -5.54 10.37 1.93
C ALA A 17 -5.32 10.81 3.38
N THR A 18 -4.87 12.06 3.58
CA THR A 18 -4.24 12.49 4.83
C THR A 18 -4.93 13.75 5.37
N ASP A 19 -6.17 13.60 5.85
CA ASP A 19 -6.92 14.73 6.41
C ASP A 19 -6.27 15.29 7.70
N ASP A 20 -5.54 14.46 8.45
CA ASP A 20 -4.77 14.84 9.64
C ASP A 20 -3.47 14.02 9.79
N PRO A 21 -2.35 14.47 9.20
CA PRO A 21 -1.06 13.77 9.30
C PRO A 21 -0.50 13.62 10.71
N GLU A 22 -0.88 14.51 11.63
CA GLU A 22 -0.44 14.47 13.03
C GLU A 22 -1.23 13.45 13.85
N SER A 23 -2.34 12.91 13.32
CA SER A 23 -3.14 11.88 13.98
C SER A 23 -2.58 10.45 13.80
N TRP A 24 -1.60 10.25 12.93
CA TRP A 24 -1.10 8.93 12.49
C TRP A 24 -0.05 8.31 13.44
N PHE A 25 -0.13 8.64 14.73
CA PHE A 25 0.69 8.03 15.78
C PHE A 25 -0.13 7.03 16.60
N TYR A 26 -0.25 5.77 16.13
CA TYR A 26 -0.60 4.70 17.07
C TYR A 26 0.65 4.01 17.60
N TYR A 27 0.47 3.47 18.80
CA TYR A 27 1.51 2.85 19.60
C TYR A 27 1.19 1.37 19.81
N LYS A 28 2.21 0.52 19.73
CA LYS A 28 2.17 -0.84 20.27
C LYS A 28 3.10 -0.86 21.48
N ASP A 29 2.58 -1.21 22.65
CA ASP A 29 3.35 -1.26 23.90
C ASP A 29 4.11 0.05 24.23
N SER A 30 3.53 1.20 23.88
CA SER A 30 4.12 2.56 24.01
C SER A 30 5.20 2.92 22.98
N GLU A 31 5.49 2.04 22.02
CA GLU A 31 6.35 2.34 20.88
C GLU A 31 5.52 2.74 19.66
N PRO A 32 5.82 3.87 19.00
CA PRO A 32 5.09 4.28 17.81
C PRO A 32 5.29 3.25 16.72
N LEU A 33 4.21 2.62 16.25
CA LEU A 33 4.29 1.65 15.15
C LEU A 33 4.85 2.37 13.90
N PRO A 34 5.88 1.85 13.21
CA PRO A 34 6.62 2.65 12.25
C PRO A 34 5.86 2.92 10.94
N TYR A 35 4.72 2.25 10.71
CA TYR A 35 4.18 2.10 9.35
C TYR A 35 2.64 2.17 9.21
N ILE A 36 1.93 2.57 10.27
CA ILE A 36 0.45 2.65 10.25
C ILE A 36 -0.07 3.57 9.16
N ALA A 37 0.67 4.63 8.87
CA ALA A 37 0.33 5.60 7.83
C ALA A 37 0.04 4.92 6.48
N LEU A 38 0.70 3.79 6.17
CA LEU A 38 0.46 3.05 4.94
C LEU A 38 -0.90 2.34 4.95
N GLY A 39 -1.29 1.74 6.07
CA GLY A 39 -2.61 1.09 6.23
C GLY A 39 -3.78 2.08 6.20
N ASP A 40 -3.59 3.30 6.72
CA ASP A 40 -4.57 4.38 6.60
C ASP A 40 -4.70 4.87 5.16
N ALA A 41 -3.57 5.08 4.46
CA ALA A 41 -3.56 5.41 3.04
C ALA A 41 -4.23 4.32 2.19
N ARG A 42 -3.98 3.05 2.49
CA ARG A 42 -4.69 1.91 1.89
C ARG A 42 -6.19 1.98 2.12
N SER A 43 -6.62 2.20 3.36
CA SER A 43 -8.05 2.29 3.69
C SER A 43 -8.74 3.42 2.91
N TRP A 44 -8.04 4.53 2.71
CA TRP A 44 -8.53 5.62 1.86
C TRP A 44 -8.63 5.20 0.38
N ILE A 45 -7.61 4.53 -0.16
CA ILE A 45 -7.62 4.00 -1.53
C ILE A 45 -8.77 3.02 -1.72
N GLU A 46 -8.98 2.11 -0.78
CA GLU A 46 -10.07 1.12 -0.81
C GLU A 46 -11.46 1.79 -0.83
N LYS A 47 -11.62 2.87 -0.07
CA LYS A 47 -12.90 3.59 0.05
C LYS A 47 -13.20 4.48 -1.15
N ASN A 48 -12.17 5.13 -1.69
CA ASN A 48 -12.33 6.25 -2.64
C ASN A 48 -11.88 5.91 -4.06
N ALA A 49 -10.75 5.25 -4.21
CA ALA A 49 -10.09 5.07 -5.50
C ALA A 49 -10.47 3.78 -6.22
N ILE A 50 -10.96 2.77 -5.49
CA ILE A 50 -11.37 1.50 -6.09
C ILE A 50 -12.88 1.25 -5.95
N GLU A 51 -13.40 0.45 -6.86
CA GLU A 51 -14.72 -0.15 -6.78
C GLU A 51 -14.56 -1.67 -6.82
N ILE A 52 -15.18 -2.35 -5.86
CA ILE A 52 -15.20 -3.81 -5.76
C ILE A 52 -16.61 -4.29 -6.12
N THR A 53 -16.73 -4.98 -7.25
CA THR A 53 -17.96 -5.61 -7.70
C THR A 53 -17.92 -7.10 -7.39
N TYR A 54 -19.00 -7.64 -6.83
CA TYR A 54 -19.08 -9.04 -6.37
C TYR A 54 -20.00 -9.93 -7.24
N SER A 55 -20.44 -9.47 -8.42
CA SER A 55 -21.38 -10.24 -9.26
C SER A 55 -21.28 -9.88 -10.74
N PRO A 56 -21.30 -10.86 -11.68
CA PRO A 56 -21.21 -12.32 -11.48
C PRO A 56 -19.78 -12.81 -11.21
N GLU A 57 -18.79 -11.94 -11.40
CA GLU A 57 -17.37 -12.18 -11.10
C GLU A 57 -16.89 -11.12 -10.11
N PHE A 58 -15.89 -11.50 -9.32
CA PHE A 58 -15.20 -10.56 -8.47
C PHE A 58 -14.35 -9.63 -9.36
N ARG A 59 -14.62 -8.32 -9.31
CA ARG A 59 -13.90 -7.33 -10.11
C ARG A 59 -13.48 -6.17 -9.23
N VAL A 60 -12.21 -5.80 -9.30
CA VAL A 60 -11.71 -4.53 -8.78
C VAL A 60 -11.39 -3.64 -9.97
N VAL A 61 -11.92 -2.43 -9.96
CA VAL A 61 -11.58 -1.39 -10.94
C VAL A 61 -11.17 -0.12 -10.20
N VAL A 62 -10.22 0.59 -10.77
CA VAL A 62 -9.93 1.97 -10.34
C VAL A 62 -11.05 2.85 -10.85
N ARG A 63 -11.59 3.70 -9.98
CA ARG A 63 -12.66 4.63 -10.33
C ARG A 63 -12.10 5.73 -11.23
N SER A 64 -12.90 6.18 -12.19
CA SER A 64 -12.53 7.29 -13.05
C SER A 64 -12.26 8.55 -12.22
N GLY A 65 -11.10 9.18 -12.46
CA GLY A 65 -10.63 10.34 -11.72
C GLY A 65 -9.71 10.02 -10.54
N PHE A 66 -9.48 8.74 -10.24
CA PHE A 66 -8.61 8.30 -9.14
C PHE A 66 -7.37 7.52 -9.62
N GLU A 67 -7.18 7.37 -10.93
CA GLU A 67 -6.05 6.65 -11.52
C GLU A 67 -4.70 7.24 -11.11
N ASP A 68 -4.60 8.57 -11.04
CA ASP A 68 -3.40 9.27 -10.61
C ASP A 68 -3.06 8.99 -9.14
N ALA A 69 -4.05 9.11 -8.25
CA ALA A 69 -3.90 8.82 -6.82
C ALA A 69 -3.49 7.35 -6.59
N PHE A 70 -4.12 6.43 -7.34
CA PHE A 70 -3.79 5.01 -7.29
C PHE A 70 -2.36 4.72 -7.78
N THR A 71 -1.95 5.39 -8.86
CA THR A 71 -0.60 5.27 -9.42
C THR A 71 0.46 5.82 -8.46
N ARG A 72 0.23 7.00 -7.86
CA ARG A 72 1.14 7.61 -6.89
C ARG A 72 1.31 6.75 -5.64
N TYR A 73 0.22 6.15 -5.16
CA TYR A 73 0.26 5.20 -4.04
C TYR A 73 1.20 4.02 -4.36
N TRP A 74 1.00 3.34 -5.50
CA TRP A 74 1.84 2.20 -5.87
C TRP A 74 3.29 2.59 -6.20
N ALA A 75 3.51 3.78 -6.77
CA ALA A 75 4.85 4.31 -6.99
C ALA A 75 5.59 4.56 -5.66
N PHE A 76 4.88 5.07 -4.64
CA PHE A 76 5.43 5.21 -3.30
C PHE A 76 5.81 3.86 -2.69
N VAL A 77 4.90 2.88 -2.78
CA VAL A 77 5.11 1.51 -2.29
C VAL A 77 6.31 0.85 -2.97
N GLU A 78 6.44 0.98 -4.30
CA GLU A 78 7.60 0.50 -5.06
C GLU A 78 8.90 1.18 -4.64
N ASP A 79 8.89 2.51 -4.45
CA ASP A 79 10.06 3.24 -3.96
C ASP A 79 10.48 2.79 -2.56
N GLN A 80 9.51 2.50 -1.68
CA GLN A 80 9.80 1.93 -0.36
C GLN A 80 10.34 0.50 -0.47
N ALA A 81 9.85 -0.30 -1.41
CA ALA A 81 10.37 -1.64 -1.69
C ALA A 81 11.83 -1.59 -2.15
N ILE A 82 12.16 -0.68 -3.08
CA ILE A 82 13.53 -0.48 -3.56
C ILE A 82 14.45 -0.03 -2.41
N LYS A 83 14.01 0.93 -1.59
CA LYS A 83 14.80 1.46 -0.48
C LYS A 83 14.92 0.48 0.70
N GLY A 84 13.93 -0.39 0.86
CA GLY A 84 13.78 -1.36 1.94
C GLY A 84 14.28 -2.75 1.61
N LEU A 85 15.00 -2.96 0.50
CA LEU A 85 15.52 -4.27 0.04
C LEU A 85 16.37 -5.06 1.07
N PHE A 86 16.69 -4.48 2.23
CA PHE A 86 17.39 -5.12 3.35
C PHE A 86 16.75 -4.86 4.73
N ASP A 87 15.52 -4.32 4.76
CA ASP A 87 14.77 -4.02 5.99
C ASP A 87 13.60 -5.01 6.10
N ALA A 88 13.70 -5.95 7.05
CA ALA A 88 12.72 -7.00 7.26
C ALA A 88 11.33 -6.45 7.65
N ASP A 89 11.27 -5.27 8.26
CA ASP A 89 10.02 -4.64 8.66
C ASP A 89 9.32 -4.01 7.44
N VAL A 90 10.08 -3.43 6.51
CA VAL A 90 9.54 -2.93 5.23
C VAL A 90 9.10 -4.09 4.33
N ASP A 91 9.85 -5.18 4.27
CA ASP A 91 9.47 -6.39 3.52
C ASP A 91 8.18 -7.02 4.06
N THR A 92 8.04 -7.11 5.39
CA THR A 92 6.82 -7.58 6.05
C THR A 92 5.64 -6.67 5.73
N LEU A 93 5.83 -5.35 5.70
CA LEU A 93 4.76 -4.42 5.35
C LEU A 93 4.34 -4.49 3.90
N LEU A 94 5.30 -4.55 2.99
CA LEU A 94 4.99 -4.73 1.58
C LEU A 94 4.26 -6.04 1.37
N CYS A 95 4.60 -7.08 2.15
CA CYS A 95 3.84 -8.31 2.15
C CYS A 95 2.41 -8.14 2.72
N ILE A 96 2.21 -7.36 3.77
CA ILE A 96 0.86 -7.11 4.31
C ILE A 96 0.02 -6.27 3.34
N GLU A 97 0.60 -5.24 2.75
CA GLU A 97 -0.06 -4.32 1.82
C GLU A 97 -0.36 -4.97 0.47
N CYS A 98 0.56 -5.79 -0.03
CA CYS A 98 0.38 -6.48 -1.29
C CYS A 98 -0.42 -7.79 -1.12
N PHE A 99 -0.40 -8.46 0.05
CA PHE A 99 -0.86 -9.85 0.18
C PHE A 99 -1.78 -10.18 1.36
N GLU A 100 -1.88 -9.38 2.43
CA GLU A 100 -2.75 -9.73 3.56
C GLU A 100 -4.20 -9.24 3.33
N HIS A 101 -5.11 -10.21 3.34
CA HIS A 101 -6.58 -10.08 3.25
C HIS A 101 -7.17 -9.55 1.94
N SER A 102 -6.38 -9.30 0.91
CA SER A 102 -6.86 -8.47 -0.17
C SER A 102 -7.08 -9.23 -1.48
N MET A 103 -8.34 -9.52 -1.80
CA MET A 103 -8.77 -10.18 -3.03
C MET A 103 -8.51 -9.36 -4.32
N TRP A 104 -7.90 -8.17 -4.22
CA TRP A 104 -7.66 -7.21 -5.31
C TRP A 104 -6.36 -7.41 -6.11
N VAL A 105 -5.49 -8.36 -5.72
CA VAL A 105 -4.13 -8.53 -6.26
C VAL A 105 -4.09 -8.74 -7.77
N ASP A 106 -5.08 -9.44 -8.33
CA ASP A 106 -5.09 -9.78 -9.76
C ASP A 106 -5.35 -8.58 -10.68
N LYS A 107 -5.83 -7.45 -10.15
CA LYS A 107 -6.20 -6.26 -10.93
C LYS A 107 -5.30 -5.06 -10.68
N VAL A 108 -4.53 -5.07 -9.59
CA VAL A 108 -3.54 -4.02 -9.32
C VAL A 108 -2.19 -4.29 -9.99
N THR A 109 -1.98 -5.48 -10.56
CA THR A 109 -0.73 -5.89 -11.21
C THR A 109 -0.25 -4.94 -12.31
N GLU A 110 -1.16 -4.23 -12.98
CA GLU A 110 -0.81 -3.23 -13.99
C GLU A 110 -0.20 -1.94 -13.40
N TYR A 111 -0.38 -1.70 -12.11
CA TYR A 111 0.17 -0.55 -11.36
C TYR A 111 1.40 -0.91 -10.55
N LEU A 112 1.73 -2.21 -10.44
CA LEU A 112 2.89 -2.66 -9.69
C LEU A 112 4.19 -2.34 -10.44
N GLY A 113 5.19 -1.89 -9.70
CA GLY A 113 6.55 -1.79 -10.20
C GLY A 113 7.25 -3.15 -10.21
N PRO A 114 8.47 -3.23 -10.74
CA PRO A 114 9.22 -4.47 -10.87
C PRO A 114 9.50 -5.16 -9.54
N VAL A 115 9.84 -4.43 -8.47
CA VAL A 115 10.20 -5.02 -7.16
C VAL A 115 8.95 -5.54 -6.45
N THR A 116 7.89 -4.74 -6.37
CA THR A 116 6.60 -5.16 -5.81
C THR A 116 5.97 -6.31 -6.61
N GLY A 117 6.13 -6.30 -7.94
CA GLY A 117 5.74 -7.41 -8.81
C GLY A 117 6.52 -8.71 -8.54
N GLU A 118 7.81 -8.62 -8.26
CA GLU A 118 8.63 -9.79 -7.90
C GLU A 118 8.23 -10.36 -6.53
N LEU A 119 8.01 -9.49 -5.52
CA LEU A 119 7.49 -9.88 -4.21
C LEU A 119 6.17 -10.64 -4.35
N LEU A 120 5.27 -10.15 -5.21
CA LEU A 120 4.00 -10.82 -5.50
C LEU A 120 4.18 -12.20 -6.12
N SER A 121 5.10 -12.33 -7.08
CA SER A 121 5.40 -13.62 -7.68
C SER A 121 5.91 -14.62 -6.63
N ARG A 122 6.82 -14.20 -5.74
CA ARG A 122 7.39 -15.06 -4.70
C ARG A 122 6.32 -15.53 -3.71
N TYR A 123 5.44 -14.62 -3.27
CA TYR A 123 4.33 -14.95 -2.37
C TYR A 123 3.39 -15.99 -2.98
N ARG A 124 2.95 -15.79 -4.24
CA ARG A 124 2.08 -16.74 -4.95
C ARG A 124 2.71 -18.13 -5.09
N THR A 125 4.01 -18.21 -5.33
CA THR A 125 4.73 -19.49 -5.39
C THR A 125 4.84 -20.18 -4.03
N ALA A 126 4.94 -19.43 -2.93
CA ALA A 126 5.01 -20.00 -1.58
C ALA A 126 3.64 -20.48 -1.04
N ALA A 127 2.54 -19.91 -1.54
CA ALA A 127 1.18 -20.24 -1.11
C ALA A 127 0.50 -21.38 -1.91
N GLY A 128 1.13 -21.85 -3.00
CA GLY A 128 0.65 -22.96 -3.84
C GLY A 128 1.43 -24.25 -3.60
#